data_AF-A0A348ZYF0-F1
#
_entry.id   AF-A0A348ZYF0-F1
#
_cell.length_a   1.000
_cell.length_b   1.000
_cell.length_c   1.000
_cell.angle_alpha   90.00
_cell.angle_beta   90.00
_cell.angle_gamma   90.00
#
_symmetry.space_group_name_H-M   'P 1'
#
loop_
_entity.id
_entity.type
_entity.pdbx_description
1 polymer ?
#
loop_
_entity_poly.entity_id
_entity_poly.type
_entity_poly.pdbx_seq_one_letter_code
_entity_poly.pdbx_strand_id
1 'polypeptide(L)'
;MEEEATTRGLNSEVEALRCRISELEAKEAVYSRSEKEFAERTEELERRIREANCLYEVSRLVADKGLSSEEMIRKAGRELLTSLGHAGDRQVRIAIGNHLFDSRPSPSSSLTFYCEITINGAPTGLLEVHYDKYPLAEREKQLATDVAGLLERIIEQKRTEKTILENERSFRTLVENSPTGIFIVQNGQVVYENPEEKRLSGPLVRLFRDGDLSGIHPADMERVEEGFRKIMAGEERNLDIDFRFLVTDPADAVPQRKWVHCRASLI
;
A
#
# COMPACT_ATOMS: atom_id res chain seq x y z
N MET A 1 -10.10 -19.27 -93.94
CA MET A 1 -11.22 -18.70 -93.16
C MET A 1 -11.35 -19.34 -91.78
N GLU A 2 -11.26 -20.67 -91.64
CA GLU A 2 -11.28 -21.34 -90.32
C GLU A 2 -10.09 -20.99 -89.41
N GLU A 3 -8.86 -20.91 -89.95
CA GLU A 3 -7.67 -20.55 -89.16
C GLU A 3 -7.74 -19.13 -88.58
N GLU A 4 -8.17 -18.13 -89.36
CA GLU A 4 -8.31 -16.74 -88.88
C GLU A 4 -9.39 -16.58 -87.80
N ALA A 5 -10.50 -17.33 -87.90
CA ALA A 5 -11.55 -17.33 -86.88
C ALA A 5 -11.06 -17.97 -85.57
N THR A 6 -10.30 -19.06 -85.68
CA THR A 6 -9.70 -19.76 -84.53
C THR A 6 -8.64 -18.89 -83.85
N THR A 7 -7.82 -18.19 -84.62
CA THR A 7 -6.76 -17.30 -84.10
C THR A 7 -7.37 -16.07 -83.42
N ARG A 8 -8.46 -15.49 -83.94
CA ARG A 8 -9.19 -14.40 -83.26
C ARG A 8 -9.84 -14.86 -81.95
N GLY A 9 -10.41 -16.07 -81.91
CA GLY A 9 -10.98 -16.66 -80.69
C GLY A 9 -9.94 -16.82 -79.59
N LEU A 10 -8.80 -17.46 -79.92
CA LEU A 10 -7.65 -17.62 -79.02
C LEU A 10 -7.11 -16.27 -78.54
N ASN A 11 -7.01 -15.27 -79.42
CA ASN A 11 -6.51 -13.94 -79.03
C ASN A 11 -7.46 -13.23 -78.06
N SER A 12 -8.77 -13.38 -78.22
CA SER A 12 -9.77 -12.85 -77.28
C SER A 12 -9.74 -13.53 -75.92
N GLU A 13 -9.49 -14.84 -75.86
CA GLU A 13 -9.29 -15.56 -74.60
C GLU A 13 -8.01 -15.14 -73.90
N VAL A 14 -6.91 -14.94 -74.63
CA VAL A 14 -5.64 -14.45 -74.07
C VAL A 14 -5.81 -13.04 -73.49
N GLU A 15 -6.55 -12.15 -74.15
CA GLU A 15 -6.85 -10.82 -73.62
C GLU A 15 -7.73 -10.86 -72.37
N ALA A 16 -8.75 -11.74 -72.34
CA ALA A 16 -9.60 -11.95 -71.17
C ALA A 16 -8.79 -12.49 -69.97
N LEU A 17 -7.88 -13.45 -70.21
CA LEU A 17 -6.99 -14.00 -69.19
C LEU A 17 -6.01 -12.93 -68.67
N ARG A 18 -5.45 -12.08 -69.55
CA ARG A 18 -4.57 -10.96 -69.14
C ARG A 18 -5.31 -9.96 -68.25
N CYS A 19 -6.55 -9.62 -68.59
CA CYS A 19 -7.40 -8.76 -67.76
C CYS A 19 -7.64 -9.39 -66.37
N ARG A 20 -7.96 -10.70 -66.34
CA ARG A 20 -8.17 -11.45 -65.09
C ARG A 20 -6.92 -11.52 -64.22
N ILE A 21 -5.74 -11.69 -64.83
CA ILE A 21 -4.45 -11.68 -64.13
C ILE A 21 -4.20 -10.31 -63.49
N SER A 22 -4.40 -9.21 -64.23
CA SER A 22 -4.24 -7.86 -63.70
C SER A 22 -5.21 -7.56 -62.54
N GLU A 23 -6.46 -8.03 -62.62
CA GLU A 23 -7.42 -7.93 -61.50
C GLU A 23 -6.97 -8.72 -60.26
N LEU A 24 -6.38 -9.90 -60.45
CA LEU A 24 -5.87 -10.74 -59.37
C LEU A 24 -4.64 -10.12 -58.70
N GLU A 25 -3.69 -9.60 -59.49
CA GLU A 25 -2.51 -8.88 -58.99
C GLU A 25 -2.92 -7.64 -58.17
N ALA A 26 -3.91 -6.89 -58.64
CA ALA A 26 -4.44 -5.74 -57.90
C ALA A 26 -5.08 -6.16 -56.55
N LYS A 27 -5.82 -7.28 -56.53
CA LYS A 27 -6.37 -7.84 -55.29
C LYS A 27 -5.28 -8.31 -54.33
N GLU A 28 -4.28 -9.02 -54.82
CA GLU A 28 -3.17 -9.52 -54.01
C GLU A 28 -2.39 -8.36 -53.35
N ALA A 29 -2.14 -7.28 -54.08
CA ALA A 29 -1.51 -6.08 -53.53
C ALA A 29 -2.34 -5.43 -52.40
N VAL A 30 -3.68 -5.38 -52.55
CA VAL A 30 -4.58 -4.88 -51.51
C VAL A 30 -4.57 -5.80 -50.28
N TYR A 31 -4.61 -7.12 -50.49
CA TYR A 31 -4.53 -8.09 -49.39
C TYR A 31 -3.22 -7.99 -48.63
N SER A 32 -2.07 -7.93 -49.31
CA SER A 32 -0.76 -7.77 -48.68
C SER A 32 -0.65 -6.48 -47.86
N ARG A 33 -1.21 -5.37 -48.37
CA ARG A 33 -1.27 -4.11 -47.63
C ARG A 33 -2.14 -4.22 -46.37
N SER A 34 -3.33 -4.82 -46.50
CA SER A 34 -4.23 -5.04 -45.36
C SER A 34 -3.62 -5.95 -44.31
N GLU A 35 -2.86 -6.97 -44.73
CA GLU A 35 -2.20 -7.91 -43.82
C GLU A 35 -1.09 -7.21 -43.03
N LYS A 36 -0.28 -6.35 -43.68
CA LYS A 36 0.70 -5.51 -42.98
C LYS A 36 0.05 -4.55 -41.98
N GLU A 37 -1.01 -3.85 -42.38
CA GLU A 37 -1.75 -2.95 -41.48
C GLU A 37 -2.36 -3.71 -40.28
N PHE A 38 -2.83 -4.94 -40.50
CA PHE A 38 -3.37 -5.78 -39.43
C PHE A 38 -2.28 -6.26 -38.48
N ALA A 39 -1.11 -6.65 -39.00
CA ALA A 39 0.04 -7.06 -38.19
C ALA A 39 0.53 -5.89 -37.31
N GLU A 40 0.68 -4.69 -37.88
CA GLU A 40 1.07 -3.49 -37.14
C GLU A 40 0.06 -3.14 -36.03
N ARG A 41 -1.24 -3.23 -36.32
CA ARG A 41 -2.29 -3.00 -35.31
C ARG A 41 -2.28 -4.06 -34.21
N THR A 42 -2.00 -5.32 -34.55
CA THR A 42 -1.94 -6.42 -33.59
C THR A 42 -0.77 -6.20 -32.62
N GLU A 43 0.40 -5.84 -33.14
CA GLU A 43 1.58 -5.55 -32.33
C GLU A 43 1.37 -4.33 -31.40
N GLU A 44 0.72 -3.27 -31.89
CA GLU A 44 0.31 -2.11 -31.09
C GLU A 44 -0.62 -2.51 -29.93
N LEU A 45 -1.61 -3.36 -30.21
CA LEU A 45 -2.57 -3.84 -29.21
C LEU A 45 -1.90 -4.72 -28.16
N GLU A 46 -1.08 -5.67 -28.58
CA GLU A 46 -0.32 -6.53 -27.66
C GLU A 46 0.57 -5.71 -26.72
N ARG A 47 1.21 -4.66 -27.25
CA ARG A 47 2.02 -3.76 -26.42
C ARG A 47 1.18 -3.00 -25.38
N ARG A 48 0.01 -2.47 -25.76
CA ARG A 48 -0.91 -1.81 -24.80
C ARG A 48 -1.44 -2.76 -23.74
N ILE A 49 -1.71 -4.01 -24.12
CA ILE A 49 -2.13 -5.05 -23.17
C ILE A 49 -1.03 -5.31 -22.14
N ARG A 50 0.24 -5.40 -22.58
CA ARG A 50 1.38 -5.55 -21.65
C ARG A 50 1.49 -4.37 -20.68
N GLU A 51 1.42 -3.14 -21.19
CA GLU A 51 1.47 -1.92 -20.36
C GLU A 51 0.34 -1.89 -19.32
N ALA A 52 -0.90 -2.14 -19.76
CA ALA A 52 -2.07 -2.15 -18.86
C ALA A 52 -1.98 -3.26 -17.81
N ASN A 53 -1.55 -4.46 -18.21
CA ASN A 53 -1.35 -5.58 -17.28
C ASN A 53 -0.26 -5.27 -16.26
N CYS A 54 0.84 -4.63 -16.66
CA CYS A 54 1.90 -4.19 -15.75
C CYS A 54 1.35 -3.31 -14.62
N LEU A 55 0.67 -2.22 -15.00
CA LEU A 55 0.13 -1.26 -14.04
C LEU A 55 -0.90 -1.91 -13.12
N TYR A 56 -1.75 -2.80 -13.67
CA TYR A 56 -2.71 -3.55 -12.89
C TYR A 56 -2.04 -4.48 -11.88
N GLU A 57 -1.06 -5.27 -12.30
CA GLU A 57 -0.33 -6.21 -11.44
C GLU A 57 0.43 -5.48 -10.33
N VAL A 58 1.15 -4.40 -10.66
CA VAL A 58 1.83 -3.57 -9.65
C VAL A 58 0.84 -2.92 -8.70
N SER A 59 -0.27 -2.36 -9.21
CA SER A 59 -1.31 -1.77 -8.36
C SER A 59 -1.97 -2.81 -7.44
N ARG A 60 -2.10 -4.06 -7.88
CA ARG A 60 -2.67 -5.14 -7.08
C ARG A 60 -1.77 -5.52 -5.89
N LEU A 61 -0.45 -5.34 -6.01
CA LEU A 61 0.48 -5.59 -4.90
C LEU A 61 0.15 -4.77 -3.66
N VAL A 62 -0.37 -3.55 -3.83
CA VAL A 62 -0.82 -2.67 -2.74
C VAL A 62 -1.89 -3.35 -1.87
N ALA A 63 -2.78 -4.13 -2.47
CA ALA A 63 -3.90 -4.77 -1.78
C ALA A 63 -3.49 -6.04 -1.01
N ASP A 64 -2.30 -6.60 -1.28
CA ASP A 64 -1.84 -7.82 -0.65
C ASP A 64 -1.21 -7.54 0.71
N LYS A 65 -1.97 -7.76 1.79
CA LYS A 65 -1.50 -7.55 3.16
C LYS A 65 -0.43 -8.55 3.60
N GLY A 66 -0.27 -9.68 2.91
CA GLY A 66 0.67 -10.74 3.28
C GLY A 66 2.11 -10.48 2.84
N LEU A 67 2.33 -9.58 1.89
CA LEU A 67 3.67 -9.28 1.37
C LEU A 67 4.35 -8.17 2.17
N SER A 68 5.66 -8.34 2.36
CA SER A 68 6.54 -7.27 2.84
C SER A 68 6.74 -6.20 1.76
N SER A 69 7.11 -4.98 2.16
CA SER A 69 7.45 -3.90 1.22
C SER A 69 8.57 -4.32 0.25
N GLU A 70 9.58 -5.06 0.74
CA GLU A 70 10.67 -5.56 -0.10
C GLU A 70 10.21 -6.54 -1.18
N GLU A 71 9.32 -7.46 -0.85
CA GLU A 71 8.77 -8.42 -1.82
C GLU A 71 7.90 -7.74 -2.87
N MET A 72 7.11 -6.74 -2.45
CA MET A 72 6.32 -5.92 -3.36
C MET A 72 7.22 -5.15 -4.34
N ILE A 73 8.28 -4.52 -3.84
CA ILE A 73 9.25 -3.81 -4.71
C ILE A 73 9.90 -4.77 -5.71
N ARG A 74 10.35 -5.95 -5.27
CA ARG A 74 10.95 -6.96 -6.16
C ARG A 74 9.95 -7.45 -7.22
N LYS A 75 8.69 -7.69 -6.83
CA LYS A 75 7.64 -8.09 -7.78
C LYS A 75 7.38 -6.99 -8.79
N ALA A 76 7.22 -5.75 -8.35
CA ALA A 76 6.99 -4.62 -9.24
C ALA A 76 8.12 -4.42 -10.25
N GLY A 77 9.38 -4.53 -9.82
CA GLY A 77 10.53 -4.47 -10.74
C GLY A 77 10.53 -5.59 -11.79
N ARG A 78 10.10 -6.81 -11.41
CA ARG A 78 9.94 -7.93 -12.36
C ARG A 78 8.80 -7.69 -13.34
N GLU A 79 7.63 -7.24 -12.86
CA GLU A 79 6.48 -6.94 -13.72
C GLU A 79 6.78 -5.81 -14.70
N LEU A 80 7.56 -4.81 -14.28
CA LEU A 80 8.04 -3.78 -15.19
C LEU A 80 8.94 -4.39 -16.26
N LEU A 81 9.95 -5.19 -15.87
CA LEU A 81 10.87 -5.81 -16.82
C LEU A 81 10.17 -6.68 -17.87
N THR A 82 9.17 -7.48 -17.47
CA THR A 82 8.42 -8.35 -18.39
C THR A 82 7.50 -7.58 -19.34
N SER A 83 7.12 -6.36 -18.97
CA SER A 83 6.19 -5.53 -19.75
C SER A 83 6.91 -4.63 -20.76
N LEU A 84 8.18 -4.37 -20.53
CA LEU A 84 9.07 -3.67 -21.45
C LEU A 84 9.34 -4.53 -22.69
N GLY A 85 9.37 -3.91 -23.88
CA GLY A 85 9.85 -4.58 -25.09
C GLY A 85 11.31 -5.03 -24.96
N HIS A 86 11.78 -5.96 -25.79
CA HIS A 86 13.19 -6.41 -25.79
C HIS A 86 13.75 -6.78 -24.40
N ALA A 87 12.95 -7.39 -23.52
CA ALA A 87 13.31 -7.70 -22.13
C ALA A 87 14.62 -8.53 -21.98
N GLY A 88 15.07 -9.21 -23.04
CA GLY A 88 16.35 -9.91 -23.08
C GLY A 88 17.58 -9.01 -22.89
N ASP A 89 17.51 -7.76 -23.37
CA ASP A 89 18.61 -6.78 -23.38
C ASP A 89 18.41 -5.67 -22.34
N ARG A 90 17.43 -5.82 -21.46
CA ARG A 90 17.04 -4.81 -20.48
C ARG A 90 17.18 -5.32 -19.06
N GLN A 91 17.36 -4.39 -18.13
CA GLN A 91 17.43 -4.68 -16.72
C GLN A 91 16.77 -3.56 -15.95
N VAL A 92 15.96 -3.93 -14.95
CA VAL A 92 15.35 -3.00 -14.01
C VAL A 92 16.04 -3.16 -12.66
N ARG A 93 16.43 -2.04 -12.08
CA ARG A 93 17.00 -1.96 -10.73
C ARG A 93 16.25 -0.90 -9.96
N ILE A 94 15.92 -1.20 -8.71
CA ILE A 94 15.27 -0.27 -7.80
C ILE A 94 16.16 -0.14 -6.56
N ALA A 95 16.55 1.08 -6.23
CA ALA A 95 17.28 1.41 -5.02
C ALA A 95 16.37 2.21 -4.09
N ILE A 96 16.25 1.80 -2.82
CA ILE A 96 15.53 2.57 -1.78
C ILE A 96 16.46 2.67 -0.57
N GLY A 97 16.97 3.87 -0.27
CA GLY A 97 18.00 4.05 0.76
C GLY A 97 19.22 3.14 0.50
N ASN A 98 19.54 2.27 1.45
CA ASN A 98 20.66 1.30 1.33
C ASN A 98 20.25 -0.06 0.73
N HIS A 99 18.98 -0.24 0.37
CA HIS A 99 18.48 -1.51 -0.15
C HIS A 99 18.43 -1.48 -1.68
N LEU A 100 19.06 -2.49 -2.28
CA LEU A 100 19.10 -2.68 -3.73
C LEU A 100 18.23 -3.87 -4.12
N PHE A 101 17.34 -3.64 -5.08
CA PHE A 101 16.44 -4.62 -5.65
C PHE A 101 16.72 -4.74 -7.14
N ASP A 102 17.55 -5.71 -7.50
CA ASP A 102 17.95 -5.92 -8.89
C ASP A 102 17.18 -7.08 -9.52
N SER A 103 16.89 -6.94 -10.82
CA SER A 103 16.37 -8.03 -11.63
C SER A 103 17.48 -8.95 -12.15
N ARG A 104 18.69 -8.42 -12.40
CA ARG A 104 19.90 -9.13 -12.89
C ARG A 104 21.19 -8.40 -12.47
N PRO A 105 22.41 -8.97 -12.52
CA PRO A 105 23.64 -8.20 -12.35
C PRO A 105 23.96 -7.37 -13.62
N SER A 106 24.48 -6.15 -13.46
CA SER A 106 24.64 -5.17 -14.57
C SER A 106 25.92 -5.36 -15.40
N PRO A 107 25.85 -5.26 -16.74
CA PRO A 107 27.01 -5.20 -17.61
C PRO A 107 27.66 -3.80 -17.59
N SER A 108 28.99 -3.77 -17.72
CA SER A 108 29.86 -2.61 -17.49
C SER A 108 29.69 -1.41 -18.44
N SER A 109 28.74 -1.42 -19.39
CA SER A 109 28.52 -0.33 -20.35
C SER A 109 27.08 -0.28 -20.88
N SER A 110 26.08 -0.03 -20.02
CA SER A 110 24.68 0.13 -20.44
C SER A 110 24.22 1.59 -20.29
N LEU A 111 23.44 2.09 -21.26
CA LEU A 111 22.69 3.33 -21.09
C LEU A 111 21.61 3.13 -20.04
N THR A 112 21.26 4.18 -19.30
CA THR A 112 20.33 4.09 -18.18
C THR A 112 19.31 5.21 -18.24
N PHE A 113 18.04 4.85 -18.04
CA PHE A 113 16.96 5.78 -17.76
C PHE A 113 16.63 5.70 -16.27
N TYR A 114 16.35 6.84 -15.64
CA TYR A 114 16.17 6.93 -14.19
C TYR A 114 14.84 7.60 -13.88
N CYS A 115 14.09 7.05 -12.94
CA CYS A 115 12.96 7.68 -12.28
C CYS A 115 13.29 7.85 -10.80
N GLU A 116 13.08 9.04 -10.28
CA GLU A 116 13.19 9.30 -8.85
C GLU A 116 11.99 8.68 -8.11
N ILE A 117 12.25 8.10 -6.93
CA ILE A 117 11.22 7.60 -6.02
C ILE A 117 11.24 8.48 -4.78
N THR A 118 10.15 9.21 -4.59
CA THR A 118 9.95 10.16 -3.51
C THR A 118 9.07 9.54 -2.42
N ILE A 119 9.53 9.59 -1.18
CA ILE A 119 8.76 9.09 -0.03
C ILE A 119 8.56 10.26 0.94
N ASN A 120 7.30 10.60 1.26
CA ASN A 120 6.94 11.76 2.08
C ASN A 120 7.56 13.08 1.57
N GLY A 121 7.64 13.26 0.25
CA GLY A 121 8.23 14.45 -0.37
C GLY A 121 9.77 14.49 -0.37
N ALA A 122 10.46 13.45 0.12
CA ALA A 122 11.91 13.36 0.09
C ALA A 122 12.39 12.31 -0.94
N PRO A 123 13.34 12.64 -1.82
CA PRO A 123 13.88 11.70 -2.79
C PRO A 123 14.70 10.63 -2.08
N THR A 124 14.13 9.44 -1.96
CA THR A 124 14.65 8.38 -1.09
C THR A 124 15.08 7.15 -1.89
N GLY A 125 14.75 7.10 -3.17
CA GLY A 125 15.11 5.99 -4.03
C GLY A 125 15.17 6.36 -5.50
N LEU A 126 15.59 5.38 -6.30
CA LEU A 126 15.74 5.49 -7.73
C LEU A 126 15.32 4.18 -8.40
N LEU A 127 14.53 4.29 -9.46
CA LEU A 127 14.25 3.21 -10.40
C LEU A 127 15.11 3.44 -11.64
N GLU A 128 15.97 2.48 -11.95
CA GLU A 128 16.88 2.48 -13.08
C GLU A 128 16.42 1.42 -14.09
N VAL A 129 16.27 1.82 -15.35
CA VAL A 129 16.08 0.91 -16.48
C VAL A 129 17.31 0.97 -17.36
N HIS A 130 18.10 -0.10 -17.34
CA HIS A 130 19.26 -0.28 -18.19
C HIS A 130 18.85 -0.89 -19.53
N TYR A 131 19.45 -0.39 -20.60
CA TYR A 131 19.29 -0.90 -21.95
C TYR A 131 20.58 -0.72 -22.73
N ASP A 132 20.77 -1.55 -23.75
CA ASP A 132 21.95 -1.52 -24.62
C ASP A 132 21.57 -1.02 -26.03
N LYS A 133 21.16 -1.94 -26.91
CA LYS A 133 20.97 -1.66 -28.35
C LYS A 133 19.68 -0.89 -28.68
N TYR A 134 18.63 -1.05 -27.88
CA TYR A 134 17.29 -0.51 -28.18
C TYR A 134 16.88 0.50 -27.10
N PRO A 135 16.92 1.82 -27.41
CA PRO A 135 16.46 2.85 -26.50
C PRO A 135 15.01 2.64 -26.06
N LEU A 136 14.69 3.09 -24.84
CA LEU A 136 13.32 3.11 -24.35
C LEU A 136 12.47 4.09 -25.17
N ALA A 137 11.34 3.62 -25.66
CA ALA A 137 10.34 4.50 -26.25
C ALA A 137 9.72 5.40 -25.17
N GLU A 138 9.17 6.57 -25.55
CA GLU A 138 8.55 7.51 -24.60
C GLU A 138 7.45 6.87 -23.75
N ARG A 139 6.67 5.94 -24.32
CA ARG A 139 5.67 5.17 -23.55
C ARG A 139 6.28 4.26 -22.50
N GLU A 140 7.44 3.66 -22.79
CA GLU A 140 8.12 2.77 -21.85
C GLU A 140 8.74 3.57 -20.70
N LYS A 141 9.27 4.77 -21.01
CA LYS A 141 9.69 5.74 -19.99
C LYS A 141 8.52 6.18 -19.11
N GLN A 142 7.37 6.44 -19.73
CA GLN A 142 6.14 6.78 -19.00
C GLN A 142 5.70 5.62 -18.10
N LEU A 143 5.69 4.37 -18.61
CA LEU A 143 5.36 3.20 -17.81
C LEU A 143 6.30 3.05 -16.60
N ALA A 144 7.60 3.22 -16.79
CA ALA A 144 8.57 3.17 -15.68
C ALA A 144 8.33 4.29 -14.65
N THR A 145 7.95 5.48 -15.10
CA THR A 145 7.59 6.61 -14.23
C THR A 145 6.31 6.32 -13.44
N ASP A 146 5.29 5.77 -14.10
CA ASP A 146 4.03 5.40 -13.45
C ASP A 146 4.27 4.32 -12.40
N VAL A 147 5.08 3.29 -12.72
CA VAL A 147 5.47 2.24 -11.76
C VAL A 147 6.26 2.82 -10.59
N ALA A 148 7.15 3.79 -10.81
CA ALA A 148 7.83 4.50 -9.72
C ALA A 148 6.82 5.16 -8.77
N GLY A 149 5.82 5.87 -9.30
CA GLY A 149 4.74 6.46 -8.49
C GLY A 149 3.87 5.41 -7.76
N LEU A 150 3.65 4.23 -8.36
CA LEU A 150 3.00 3.11 -7.65
C LEU A 150 3.85 2.62 -6.46
N LEU A 151 5.17 2.52 -6.65
CA LEU A 151 6.11 2.12 -5.61
C LEU A 151 6.16 3.13 -4.46
N GLU A 152 6.12 4.43 -4.74
CA GLU A 152 6.03 5.48 -3.71
C GLU A 152 4.85 5.21 -2.77
N ARG A 153 3.66 5.02 -3.35
CA ARG A 153 2.43 4.73 -2.58
C ARG A 153 2.55 3.45 -1.76
N ILE A 154 3.11 2.38 -2.33
CA ILE A 154 3.34 1.11 -1.62
C ILE A 154 4.23 1.32 -0.40
N ILE A 155 5.34 2.04 -0.57
CA ILE A 155 6.33 2.22 0.48
C ILE A 155 5.80 3.14 1.58
N GLU A 156 5.12 4.23 1.23
CA GLU A 156 4.49 5.14 2.18
C GLU A 156 3.43 4.44 3.03
N GLN A 157 2.56 3.65 2.40
CA GLN A 157 1.53 2.90 3.11
C GLN A 157 2.16 1.93 4.12
N LYS A 158 3.15 1.13 3.68
CA LYS A 158 3.80 0.15 4.56
C LYS A 158 4.60 0.80 5.69
N ARG A 159 5.24 1.95 5.45
CA ARG A 159 5.90 2.71 6.52
C ARG A 159 4.88 3.21 7.54
N THR A 160 3.76 3.76 7.08
CA THR A 160 2.70 4.25 7.96
C THR A 160 2.10 3.12 8.80
N GLU A 161 1.77 1.98 8.18
CA GLU A 161 1.28 0.77 8.87
C GLU A 161 2.29 0.30 9.93
N LYS A 162 3.58 0.23 9.59
CA LYS A 162 4.63 -0.17 10.52
C LYS A 162 4.79 0.81 11.68
N THR A 163 4.82 2.11 11.41
CA THR A 163 4.93 3.15 12.44
C THR A 163 3.73 3.12 13.39
N ILE A 164 2.51 2.93 12.88
CA ILE A 164 1.32 2.76 13.73
C ILE A 164 1.49 1.55 14.65
N LEU A 165 1.89 0.40 14.10
CA LEU A 165 2.07 -0.82 14.88
C LEU A 165 3.19 -0.70 15.93
N GLU A 166 4.31 -0.08 15.57
CA GLU A 166 5.41 0.18 16.50
C GLU A 166 5.00 1.14 17.61
N ASN A 167 4.32 2.24 17.27
CA ASN A 167 3.80 3.17 18.25
C ASN A 167 2.77 2.52 19.18
N GLU A 168 1.87 1.68 18.66
CA GLU A 168 0.90 0.94 19.46
C GLU A 168 1.59 -0.01 20.44
N ARG A 169 2.61 -0.75 19.97
CA ARG A 169 3.41 -1.64 20.82
C ARG A 169 4.16 -0.86 21.90
N SER A 170 4.85 0.21 21.53
CA SER A 170 5.58 1.06 22.47
C SER A 170 4.65 1.68 23.50
N PHE A 171 3.50 2.23 23.08
CA PHE A 171 2.48 2.76 23.99
C PHE A 171 1.96 1.69 24.94
N ARG A 172 1.61 0.51 24.41
CA ARG A 172 1.15 -0.62 25.23
C ARG A 172 2.20 -1.04 26.26
N THR A 173 3.45 -1.17 25.85
CA THR A 173 4.56 -1.49 26.76
C THR A 173 4.76 -0.41 27.83
N LEU A 174 4.67 0.87 27.48
CA LEU A 174 4.81 1.98 28.43
C LEU A 174 3.67 1.98 29.46
N VAL A 175 2.42 1.80 29.03
CA VAL A 175 1.26 1.81 29.91
C VAL A 175 1.20 0.56 30.79
N GLU A 176 1.50 -0.62 30.23
CA GLU A 176 1.46 -1.89 30.97
C GLU A 176 2.55 -1.97 32.06
N ASN A 177 3.71 -1.33 31.85
CA ASN A 177 4.81 -1.30 32.83
C ASN A 177 4.84 0.01 33.64
N SER A 178 3.86 0.90 33.47
CA SER A 178 3.78 2.15 34.22
C SER A 178 3.52 1.85 35.70
N PRO A 179 4.24 2.46 36.65
CA PRO A 179 3.97 2.33 38.09
C PRO A 179 2.70 3.08 38.54
N THR A 180 2.06 3.83 37.63
CA THR A 180 0.83 4.56 37.87
C THR A 180 -0.36 3.78 37.33
N GLY A 181 -1.44 3.71 38.11
CA GLY A 181 -2.72 3.17 37.67
C GLY A 181 -3.32 4.03 36.55
N ILE A 182 -3.62 3.41 35.42
CA ILE A 182 -4.17 4.07 34.23
C ILE A 182 -5.42 3.31 33.82
N PHE A 183 -6.53 4.02 33.65
CA PHE A 183 -7.78 3.50 33.11
C PHE A 183 -8.39 4.44 32.08
N ILE A 184 -9.18 3.90 31.16
CA ILE A 184 -9.91 4.65 30.13
C ILE A 184 -11.39 4.34 30.28
N VAL A 185 -12.21 5.39 30.36
CA VAL A 185 -13.67 5.29 30.40
C VAL A 185 -14.25 5.76 29.08
N GLN A 186 -15.13 4.96 28.48
CA GLN A 186 -15.92 5.33 27.30
C GLN A 186 -17.38 4.96 27.54
N ASN A 187 -18.30 5.87 27.22
CA ASN A 187 -19.75 5.66 27.43
C ASN A 187 -20.10 5.22 28.87
N GLY A 188 -19.39 5.76 29.86
CA GLY A 188 -19.58 5.41 31.28
C GLY A 188 -19.00 4.06 31.69
N GLN A 189 -18.33 3.32 30.80
CA GLN A 189 -17.73 2.02 31.09
C GLN A 189 -16.21 2.07 30.97
N VAL A 190 -15.52 1.35 31.87
CA VAL A 190 -14.07 1.18 31.80
C VAL A 190 -13.74 0.23 30.64
N VAL A 191 -13.13 0.76 29.58
CA VAL A 191 -12.73 -0.01 28.38
C VAL A 191 -11.28 -0.48 28.44
N TYR A 192 -10.48 0.09 29.34
CA TYR A 192 -9.09 -0.28 29.54
C TYR A 192 -8.64 0.03 30.97
N GLU A 193 -7.80 -0.84 31.53
CA GLU A 193 -7.10 -0.65 32.80
C GLU A 193 -5.73 -1.35 32.71
N ASN A 194 -4.66 -0.67 33.15
CA ASN A 194 -3.32 -1.26 33.15
C ASN A 194 -3.11 -2.20 34.35
N PRO A 195 -2.03 -3.02 34.38
CA PRO A 195 -1.78 -3.95 35.47
C PRO A 195 -1.67 -3.27 36.85
N GLU A 196 -1.10 -2.08 36.92
CA GLU A 196 -1.01 -1.34 38.19
C GLU A 196 -2.37 -0.87 38.69
N GLU A 197 -3.29 -0.43 37.84
CA GLU A 197 -4.66 -0.09 38.24
C GLU A 197 -5.39 -1.31 38.81
N LYS A 198 -5.24 -2.48 38.16
CA LYS A 198 -5.77 -3.76 38.67
C LYS A 198 -5.17 -4.10 40.04
N ARG A 199 -3.86 -3.88 40.22
CA ARG A 199 -3.14 -4.14 41.48
C ARG A 199 -3.56 -3.20 42.60
N LEU A 200 -3.87 -1.94 42.29
CA LEU A 200 -4.38 -0.96 43.24
C LEU A 200 -5.83 -1.22 43.69
N SER A 201 -6.36 -2.43 43.42
CA SER A 201 -7.66 -2.96 43.84
C SER A 201 -8.90 -2.31 43.19
N GLY A 202 -8.70 -1.45 42.19
CA GLY A 202 -9.74 -0.87 41.33
C GLY A 202 -10.95 -0.20 41.99
N PRO A 203 -10.88 0.54 43.13
CA PRO A 203 -12.09 1.16 43.68
C PRO A 203 -12.69 2.23 42.76
N LEU A 204 -11.85 2.94 41.99
CA LEU A 204 -12.33 3.86 40.96
C LEU A 204 -12.98 3.12 39.80
N VAL A 205 -12.42 1.99 39.37
CA VAL A 205 -13.04 1.14 38.35
C VAL A 205 -14.41 0.62 38.81
N ARG A 206 -14.55 0.28 40.09
CA ARG A 206 -15.83 -0.15 40.70
C ARG A 206 -16.87 0.96 40.74
N LEU A 207 -16.45 2.21 41.00
CA LEU A 207 -17.30 3.38 40.86
C LEU A 207 -17.93 3.44 39.45
N PHE A 208 -17.13 3.26 38.39
CA PHE A 208 -17.64 3.29 37.02
C PHE A 208 -18.39 2.02 36.57
N ARG A 209 -18.10 0.87 37.19
CA ARG A 209 -18.73 -0.40 36.81
C ARG A 209 -20.12 -0.55 37.44
N ASP A 210 -20.21 -0.35 38.75
CA ASP A 210 -21.38 -0.70 39.56
C ASP A 210 -21.81 0.44 40.51
N GLY A 211 -21.19 1.62 40.43
CA GLY A 211 -21.43 2.72 41.38
C GLY A 211 -20.85 2.48 42.78
N ASP A 212 -19.98 1.49 42.93
CA ASP A 212 -19.46 1.08 44.23
C ASP A 212 -18.30 1.99 44.69
N LEU A 213 -18.60 2.81 45.70
CA LEU A 213 -17.66 3.72 46.37
C LEU A 213 -16.96 3.08 47.59
N SER A 214 -17.19 1.80 47.91
CA SER A 214 -16.75 1.18 49.16
C SER A 214 -15.24 1.21 49.41
N GLY A 215 -14.42 1.35 48.37
CA GLY A 215 -12.97 1.51 48.51
C GLY A 215 -12.48 2.95 48.67
N ILE A 216 -13.36 3.96 48.62
CA ILE A 216 -13.03 5.37 48.89
C ILE A 216 -13.38 5.70 50.34
N HIS A 217 -12.55 6.49 51.02
CA HIS A 217 -12.83 6.91 52.39
C HIS A 217 -14.14 7.73 52.47
N PRO A 218 -15.04 7.50 53.46
CA PRO A 218 -16.36 8.15 53.53
C PRO A 218 -16.34 9.69 53.44
N ALA A 219 -15.34 10.31 54.06
CA ALA A 219 -15.17 11.77 54.01
C ALA A 219 -14.77 12.34 52.64
N ASP A 220 -14.34 11.49 51.70
CA ASP A 220 -13.91 11.90 50.37
C ASP A 220 -14.92 11.48 49.27
N MET A 221 -15.91 10.63 49.58
CA MET A 221 -16.85 10.05 48.60
C MET A 221 -17.61 11.10 47.77
N GLU A 222 -18.28 12.04 48.43
CA GLU A 222 -19.09 13.08 47.76
C GLU A 222 -18.25 13.94 46.82
N ARG A 223 -17.03 14.30 47.24
CA ARG A 223 -16.10 15.11 46.43
C ARG A 223 -15.60 14.35 45.20
N VAL A 224 -15.31 13.07 45.35
CA VAL A 224 -14.83 12.22 44.25
C VAL A 224 -15.94 11.98 43.23
N GLU A 225 -17.13 11.59 43.69
CA GLU A 225 -18.30 11.36 42.84
C GLU A 225 -18.67 12.61 42.03
N GLU A 226 -18.75 13.77 42.69
CA GLU A 226 -19.07 15.04 42.02
C GLU A 226 -17.99 15.42 40.99
N GLY A 227 -16.71 15.25 41.31
CA GLY A 227 -15.61 15.53 40.38
C GLY A 227 -15.69 14.68 39.11
N PHE A 228 -15.92 13.38 39.24
CA PHE A 228 -16.06 12.50 38.09
C PHE A 228 -17.37 12.72 37.33
N ARG A 229 -18.48 13.04 38.02
CA ARG A 229 -19.75 13.40 37.39
C ARG A 229 -19.57 14.60 36.45
N LYS A 230 -18.89 15.66 36.91
CA LYS A 230 -18.62 16.87 36.11
C LYS A 230 -17.79 16.59 34.87
N ILE A 231 -16.75 15.75 34.98
CA ILE A 231 -15.98 15.31 33.81
C ILE A 231 -16.87 14.55 32.82
N MET A 232 -17.64 13.57 33.31
CA MET A 232 -18.47 12.72 32.45
C MET A 232 -19.63 13.47 31.80
N ALA A 233 -20.16 14.50 32.47
CA ALA A 233 -21.15 15.43 31.93
C ALA A 233 -20.56 16.46 30.94
N GLY A 234 -19.23 16.53 30.83
CA GLY A 234 -18.53 17.52 30.01
C GLY A 234 -18.55 18.94 30.60
N GLU A 235 -18.94 19.10 31.87
CA GLU A 235 -18.92 20.37 32.61
C GLU A 235 -17.48 20.81 32.91
N GLU A 236 -16.58 19.84 33.14
CA GLU A 236 -15.14 20.07 33.34
C GLU A 236 -14.32 19.17 32.40
N ARG A 237 -13.18 19.68 31.91
CA ARG A 237 -12.28 18.92 31.03
C ARG A 237 -11.21 18.13 31.77
N ASN A 238 -10.82 18.58 32.95
CA ASN A 238 -9.71 18.01 33.73
C ASN A 238 -10.10 17.97 35.20
N LEU A 239 -9.68 16.91 35.89
CA LEU A 239 -9.85 16.68 37.32
C LEU A 239 -8.47 16.36 37.86
N ASP A 240 -8.13 17.01 38.96
CA ASP A 240 -6.88 16.79 39.68
C ASP A 240 -7.23 16.81 41.17
N ILE A 241 -7.32 15.62 41.77
CA ILE A 241 -7.78 15.45 43.15
C ILE A 241 -6.94 14.44 43.91
N ASP A 242 -6.73 14.76 45.19
CA ASP A 242 -6.18 13.84 46.17
C ASP A 242 -7.29 13.30 47.07
N PHE A 243 -7.30 11.98 47.27
CA PHE A 243 -8.24 11.35 48.19
C PHE A 243 -7.68 10.05 48.77
N ARG A 244 -8.35 9.52 49.80
CA ARG A 244 -7.90 8.33 50.52
C ARG A 244 -8.60 7.07 50.01
N PHE A 245 -7.81 6.08 49.64
CA PHE A 245 -8.27 4.71 49.39
C PHE A 245 -8.19 3.84 50.63
N LEU A 246 -9.15 2.93 50.73
CA LEU A 246 -9.15 1.79 51.62
C LEU A 246 -8.73 0.57 50.81
N VAL A 247 -7.51 0.09 51.04
CA VAL A 247 -7.00 -1.15 50.41
C VAL A 247 -7.19 -2.29 51.41
N THR A 248 -7.98 -3.28 51.02
CA THR A 248 -8.14 -4.53 51.76
C THR A 248 -7.26 -5.58 51.09
N ASP A 249 -6.09 -5.85 51.67
CA ASP A 249 -5.23 -6.96 51.23
C ASP A 249 -5.90 -8.27 51.67
N PRO A 250 -6.02 -9.30 50.80
CA PRO A 250 -6.51 -10.62 51.20
C PRO A 250 -5.77 -11.23 52.42
N ALA A 251 -4.52 -10.82 52.68
CA ALA A 251 -3.72 -11.26 53.81
C ALA A 251 -3.94 -10.46 55.11
N ASP A 252 -4.44 -9.22 55.02
CA ASP A 252 -4.66 -8.33 56.17
C ASP A 252 -6.16 -8.21 56.48
N ALA A 253 -6.56 -8.55 57.71
CA ALA A 253 -7.94 -8.39 58.17
C ALA A 253 -8.36 -6.91 58.38
N VAL A 254 -7.42 -5.96 58.28
CA VAL A 254 -7.66 -4.53 58.54
C VAL A 254 -7.39 -3.72 57.27
N PRO A 255 -8.37 -2.93 56.77
CA PRO A 255 -8.17 -2.07 55.61
C PRO A 255 -7.08 -1.04 55.86
N GLN A 256 -6.05 -1.03 55.01
CA GLN A 256 -4.99 -0.02 55.08
C GLN A 256 -5.39 1.23 54.30
N ARG A 257 -5.07 2.41 54.86
CA ARG A 257 -5.34 3.70 54.22
C ARG A 257 -4.17 4.11 53.36
N LYS A 258 -4.43 4.45 52.09
CA LYS A 258 -3.44 5.01 51.18
C LYS A 258 -3.95 6.31 50.58
N TRP A 259 -3.08 7.30 50.45
CA TRP A 259 -3.36 8.49 49.68
C TRP A 259 -3.12 8.19 48.20
N VAL A 260 -4.06 8.62 47.36
CA VAL A 260 -3.89 8.58 45.91
C VAL A 260 -4.17 9.94 45.32
N HIS A 261 -3.27 10.30 44.42
CA HIS A 261 -3.39 11.43 43.52
C HIS A 261 -4.01 10.92 42.21
N CYS A 262 -5.18 11.44 41.86
CA CYS A 262 -5.88 11.07 40.64
C CYS A 262 -5.98 12.28 39.70
N ARG A 263 -5.49 12.09 38.49
CA ARG A 263 -5.68 13.02 37.39
C ARG A 263 -6.50 12.36 36.30
N ALA A 264 -7.58 13.00 35.89
CA ALA A 264 -8.42 12.55 34.79
C ALA A 264 -8.65 13.70 33.80
N SER A 265 -8.73 13.37 32.51
CA SER A 265 -9.00 14.32 31.44
C SER A 265 -10.03 13.74 30.48
N LEU A 266 -10.97 14.57 30.04
CA LEU A 266 -11.90 14.24 28.97
C LEU A 266 -11.17 14.37 27.63
N ILE A 267 -11.09 13.27 26.88
CA ILE A 267 -10.42 13.16 25.57
C ILE A 267 -11.45 13.24 24.44
#